data_AF-A0A0R3I5X6-F1
#
_entry.id   AF-A0A0R3I5X6-F1
#
_cell.length_a   1.000
_cell.length_b   1.000
_cell.length_c   1.000
_cell.angle_alpha   90.00
_cell.angle_beta   90.00
_cell.angle_gamma   90.00
#
_symmetry.space_group_name_H-M   'P 1'
#
loop_
_entity.id
_entity.type
_entity.pdbx_description
1 polymer ?
#
loop_
_entity_poly.entity_id
_entity_poly.type
_entity_poly.pdbx_seq_one_letter_code
_entity_poly.pdbx_strand_id
1 'polypeptide(L)'
;MRRWIFERHCHPVSAWSRWATTPLLLVPVWTRRWRWAVPIAAWLAINPVVTPPPWDNNSFATRAIRGEEIWMTRPTSDTALTVLGIVGGTALISALIAAWRRSGIGAAAGTALSMAITLLAWRRYAHIWEANQSGR
;
A
#
# COMPACT_ATOMS: atom_id res chain seq x y z
N MET A 1 -18.05 1.14 15.21
CA MET A 1 -16.57 1.11 15.19
C MET A 1 -15.95 1.06 13.79
N ARG A 2 -16.45 0.25 12.82
CA ARG A 2 -15.80 0.03 11.51
C ARG A 2 -15.54 1.31 10.68
N ARG A 3 -16.47 2.27 10.67
CA ARG A 3 -16.33 3.58 9.99
C ARG A 3 -15.22 4.47 10.56
N TRP A 4 -15.08 4.49 11.89
CA TRP A 4 -14.11 5.35 12.58
C TRP A 4 -12.65 4.93 12.32
N ILE A 5 -12.43 3.61 12.22
CA ILE A 5 -11.14 3.04 11.82
C ILE A 5 -10.87 3.34 10.34
N PHE A 6 -11.90 3.31 9.49
CA PHE A 6 -11.79 3.63 8.06
C PHE A 6 -11.49 5.11 7.81
N GLU A 7 -12.09 6.02 8.57
CA GLU A 7 -11.83 7.46 8.49
C GLU A 7 -10.38 7.81 8.80
N ARG A 8 -9.77 7.17 9.81
CA ARG A 8 -8.33 7.29 10.07
C ARG A 8 -7.47 6.60 9.00
N HIS A 9 -7.95 5.50 8.42
CA HIS A 9 -7.25 4.78 7.33
C HIS A 9 -7.19 5.58 6.02
N CYS A 10 -8.21 6.38 5.73
CA CYS A 10 -8.29 7.23 4.53
C CYS A 10 -7.34 8.44 4.57
N HIS A 11 -6.57 8.65 5.66
CA HIS A 11 -5.65 9.77 5.76
C HIS A 11 -4.47 9.57 4.79
N PRO A 12 -4.20 10.54 3.89
CA PRO A 12 -3.18 10.39 2.86
C PRO A 12 -1.79 10.17 3.43
N VAL A 13 -1.47 10.85 4.53
CA VAL A 13 -0.18 10.72 5.19
C VAL A 13 -0.01 9.30 5.74
N SER A 14 -1.06 8.68 6.26
CA SER A 14 -0.98 7.30 6.77
C SER A 14 -0.71 6.32 5.61
N ALA A 15 -1.45 6.49 4.52
CA ALA A 15 -1.32 5.69 3.31
C ALA A 15 0.09 5.78 2.71
N TRP A 16 0.59 7.00 2.49
CA TRP A 16 1.92 7.25 1.95
C TRP A 16 3.04 6.79 2.89
N SER A 17 2.90 7.01 4.20
CA SER A 17 3.88 6.54 5.18
C SER A 17 3.93 5.01 5.24
N ARG A 18 2.79 4.31 5.12
CA ARG A 18 2.76 2.84 5.05
C ARG A 18 3.40 2.33 3.77
N TRP A 19 3.06 2.91 2.62
CA TRP A 19 3.71 2.61 1.35
C TRP A 19 5.23 2.77 1.50
N ALA A 20 5.71 3.93 1.93
CA ALA A 20 7.14 4.21 2.13
C ALA A 20 7.82 3.30 3.18
N THR A 21 7.08 2.77 4.16
CA THR A 21 7.63 1.86 5.18
C THR A 21 7.71 0.40 4.70
N THR A 22 6.89 -0.01 3.74
CA THR A 22 6.88 -1.36 3.17
C THR A 22 8.27 -1.87 2.72
N PRO A 23 9.11 -1.10 2.00
CA PRO A 23 10.45 -1.55 1.62
C PRO A 23 11.37 -1.78 2.82
N LEU A 24 11.17 -1.07 3.92
CA LEU A 24 11.97 -1.24 5.13
C LEU A 24 11.77 -2.63 5.76
N LEU A 25 10.63 -3.29 5.53
CA LEU A 25 10.38 -4.67 6.02
C LEU A 25 11.35 -5.70 5.43
N LEU A 26 11.99 -5.42 4.30
CA LEU A 26 13.02 -6.30 3.72
C LEU A 26 14.37 -6.19 4.44
N VAL A 27 14.63 -5.10 5.16
CA VAL A 27 15.89 -4.87 5.90
C VAL A 27 16.20 -5.96 6.93
N PRO A 28 15.27 -6.37 7.82
CA PRO A 28 15.53 -7.46 8.76
C PRO A 28 15.75 -8.81 8.06
N VAL A 29 15.07 -9.07 6.93
CA VAL A 29 15.23 -10.30 6.12
C VAL A 29 16.60 -10.34 5.45
N TRP A 30 17.02 -9.21 4.89
CA TRP A 30 18.32 -9.02 4.26
C TRP A 30 19.47 -9.17 5.24
N THR A 31 19.40 -8.44 6.36
CA THR A 31 20.47 -8.40 7.36
C THR A 31 20.47 -9.62 8.29
N ARG A 32 19.43 -10.48 8.24
CA ARG A 32 19.12 -11.52 9.24
C ARG A 32 19.00 -10.97 10.67
N ARG A 33 18.91 -9.64 10.85
CA ARG A 33 18.84 -8.98 12.15
C ARG A 33 17.40 -8.55 12.41
N TRP A 34 16.62 -9.46 12.99
CA TRP A 34 15.23 -9.23 13.41
C TRP A 34 15.06 -8.04 14.37
N ARG A 35 16.14 -7.59 15.01
CA ARG A 35 16.18 -6.37 15.85
C ARG A 35 15.63 -5.15 15.10
N TRP A 36 15.87 -5.05 13.80
CA TRP A 36 15.36 -3.96 12.95
C TRP A 36 13.86 -4.08 12.65
N ALA A 37 13.26 -5.25 12.80
CA ALA A 37 11.81 -5.41 12.63
C ALA A 37 11.04 -4.71 13.76
N VAL A 38 11.62 -4.59 14.96
CA VAL A 38 10.97 -3.96 16.12
C VAL A 38 10.60 -2.49 15.87
N PRO A 39 11.54 -1.59 15.49
CA PRO A 39 11.19 -0.20 15.20
C PRO A 39 10.24 -0.06 14.00
N ILE A 40 10.36 -0.94 13.00
CA ILE A 40 9.46 -0.91 11.82
C ILE A 40 8.04 -1.31 12.20
N ALA A 41 7.89 -2.37 12.98
CA ALA A 41 6.59 -2.83 13.48
C ALA A 41 5.97 -1.80 14.43
N ALA A 42 6.79 -1.20 15.32
CA ALA A 42 6.35 -0.11 16.19
C ALA A 42 5.86 1.09 15.37
N TRP A 43 6.60 1.50 14.33
CA TRP A 43 6.17 2.56 13.44
C TRP A 43 4.87 2.22 12.71
N LEU A 44 4.72 1.02 12.16
CA LEU A 44 3.48 0.58 11.50
C LEU A 44 2.28 0.55 12.46
N ALA A 45 2.49 0.27 13.74
CA ALA A 45 1.45 0.30 14.78
C ALA A 45 1.10 1.72 15.24
N ILE A 46 2.11 2.59 15.37
CA ILE A 46 1.96 3.98 15.84
C ILE A 46 1.41 4.89 14.73
N ASN A 47 1.83 4.67 13.48
CA ASN A 47 1.44 5.46 12.32
C ASN A 47 -0.09 5.73 12.23
N PRO A 48 -0.99 4.71 12.29
CA PRO A 48 -2.44 4.94 12.25
C PRO A 48 -3.01 5.63 13.50
N VAL A 49 -2.28 5.66 14.62
CA VAL A 49 -2.69 6.34 15.86
C VAL A 49 -2.27 7.80 15.86
N VAL A 50 -1.11 8.11 15.28
CA VAL A 50 -0.56 9.46 15.20
C VAL A 50 -1.17 10.27 14.05
N THR A 51 -1.71 9.62 13.01
CA THR A 51 -2.36 10.34 11.91
C THR A 51 -3.77 10.80 12.31
N PRO A 52 -4.04 12.13 12.36
CA PRO A 52 -5.37 12.66 12.63
C PRO A 52 -6.36 12.29 11.50
N PRO A 53 -7.68 12.39 11.73
CA PRO A 53 -8.68 12.21 10.67
C PRO A 53 -8.50 13.26 9.56
N PRO A 54 -8.70 12.89 8.28
CA PRO A 54 -8.40 13.77 7.15
C PRO A 54 -9.34 14.97 7.13
N TRP A 55 -8.75 16.17 7.09
CA TRP A 55 -9.47 17.43 6.97
C TRP A 55 -10.05 17.65 5.55
N ASP A 56 -9.48 16.99 4.53
CA ASP A 56 -9.90 17.13 3.12
C ASP A 56 -9.71 15.85 2.28
N ASN A 57 -10.65 15.60 1.36
CA ASN A 57 -10.65 14.45 0.43
C ASN A 57 -9.88 14.69 -0.88
N ASN A 58 -9.14 15.80 -0.99
CA ASN A 58 -8.54 16.23 -2.26
C ASN A 58 -7.26 15.47 -2.62
N SER A 59 -6.75 14.62 -1.73
CA SER A 59 -5.51 13.90 -1.95
C SER A 59 -5.70 12.65 -2.82
N PHE A 60 -4.71 12.39 -3.69
CA PHE A 60 -4.68 11.18 -4.54
C PHE A 60 -4.83 9.88 -3.73
N ALA A 61 -4.15 9.78 -2.58
CA ALA A 61 -4.20 8.60 -1.72
C ALA A 61 -5.58 8.42 -1.05
N THR A 62 -6.24 9.50 -0.61
CA THR A 62 -7.61 9.41 -0.07
C THR A 62 -8.59 8.95 -1.14
N ARG A 63 -8.46 9.46 -2.37
CA ARG A 63 -9.28 9.01 -3.50
C ARG A 63 -9.04 7.54 -3.85
N ALA A 64 -7.78 7.09 -3.84
CA ALA A 64 -7.44 5.69 -4.08
C ALA A 64 -8.06 4.77 -3.02
N ILE A 65 -7.93 5.10 -1.73
CA ILE A 65 -8.48 4.27 -0.64
C ILE A 65 -10.02 4.24 -0.67
N ARG A 66 -10.67 5.39 -0.95
CA ARG A 66 -12.14 5.40 -1.12
C ARG A 66 -12.58 4.60 -2.34
N GLY A 67 -11.81 4.63 -3.42
CA GLY A 67 -12.05 3.79 -4.61
C GLY A 67 -11.91 2.31 -4.30
N GLU A 68 -10.94 1.93 -3.47
CA GLU A 68 -10.78 0.57 -2.97
C GLU A 68 -11.98 0.13 -2.11
N GLU A 69 -12.50 1.01 -1.23
CA GLU A 69 -13.71 0.70 -0.46
C GLU A 69 -14.94 0.47 -1.35
N ILE A 70 -15.11 1.28 -2.41
CA ILE A 70 -16.17 1.08 -3.40
C ILE A 70 -15.98 -0.26 -4.11
N TRP A 71 -14.77 -0.58 -4.54
CA TRP A 71 -14.48 -1.86 -5.19
C TRP A 71 -14.73 -3.06 -4.24
N MET A 72 -14.37 -2.96 -2.96
CA MET A 72 -14.65 -4.03 -1.98
C MET A 72 -16.15 -4.21 -1.71
N THR A 73 -16.92 -3.11 -1.72
CA THR A 73 -18.38 -3.17 -1.50
C THR A 73 -19.16 -3.55 -2.75
N ARG A 74 -18.61 -3.26 -3.93
CA ARG A 74 -19.12 -3.67 -5.24
C ARG A 74 -17.97 -4.19 -6.09
N PRO A 75 -17.61 -5.48 -5.95
CA PRO A 75 -16.53 -6.07 -6.73
C PRO A 75 -16.88 -5.99 -8.20
N THR A 76 -16.29 -5.03 -8.91
CA THR A 76 -16.27 -5.04 -10.36
C THR A 76 -15.21 -6.06 -10.78
N SER A 77 -15.53 -6.90 -11.76
CA SER A 77 -14.59 -7.84 -12.39
C SER A 77 -13.54 -7.11 -13.24
N ASP A 78 -12.87 -6.10 -12.67
CA ASP A 78 -11.76 -5.39 -13.33
C ASP A 78 -10.54 -6.31 -13.34
N THR A 79 -10.38 -7.02 -14.46
CA THR A 79 -9.24 -7.92 -14.70
C THR A 79 -7.89 -7.20 -14.49
N ALA A 80 -7.82 -5.88 -14.71
CA ALA A 80 -6.59 -5.14 -14.50
C ALA A 80 -6.18 -5.07 -13.02
N LEU A 81 -7.14 -4.93 -12.08
CA LEU A 81 -6.83 -4.94 -10.65
C LEU A 81 -6.32 -6.30 -10.19
N THR A 82 -6.94 -7.38 -10.67
CA THR A 82 -6.48 -8.75 -10.39
C THR A 82 -5.06 -8.99 -10.92
N VAL A 83 -4.79 -8.59 -12.17
CA VAL A 83 -3.45 -8.71 -12.77
C VAL A 83 -2.44 -7.88 -11.97
N LEU A 84 -2.74 -6.62 -11.64
CA LEU A 84 -1.85 -5.78 -10.84
C LEU A 84 -1.58 -6.38 -9.45
N GLY A 85 -2.60 -6.96 -8.80
CA GLY A 85 -2.42 -7.66 -7.53
C GLY A 85 -1.48 -8.86 -7.64
N ILE A 86 -1.69 -9.73 -8.65
CA ILE A 86 -0.85 -10.91 -8.88
C ILE A 86 0.59 -10.51 -9.21
N VAL A 87 0.78 -9.57 -10.13
CA VAL A 87 2.12 -9.12 -10.54
C VAL A 87 2.82 -8.41 -9.39
N GLY A 88 2.12 -7.56 -8.64
CA GLY A 88 2.67 -6.84 -7.48
C GLY A 88 3.08 -7.79 -6.35
N GLY A 89 2.25 -8.80 -6.05
CA GLY A 89 2.55 -9.85 -5.09
C GLY A 89 3.74 -10.72 -5.52
N THR A 90 3.79 -11.10 -6.80
CA THR A 90 4.90 -11.88 -7.37
C THR A 90 6.22 -11.09 -7.31
N ALA A 91 6.19 -9.79 -7.59
CA ALA A 91 7.34 -8.90 -7.47
C ALA A 91 7.83 -8.76 -6.02
N LEU A 92 6.93 -8.74 -5.03
CA LEU A 92 7.31 -8.71 -3.63
C LEU A 92 7.93 -10.03 -3.18
N ILE A 93 7.38 -11.17 -3.62
CA ILE A 93 7.93 -12.50 -3.35
C ILE A 93 9.31 -12.64 -3.99
N SER A 94 9.50 -12.20 -5.23
CA SER A 94 10.80 -12.24 -5.89
C SER A 94 11.81 -11.32 -5.19
N ALA A 95 11.39 -10.16 -4.70
CA ALA A 95 12.21 -9.27 -3.87
C ALA A 95 12.64 -9.93 -2.56
N LEU A 96 11.74 -10.65 -1.89
CA LEU A 96 12.05 -11.42 -0.67
C LEU A 96 13.04 -12.56 -0.94
N ILE A 97 12.87 -13.29 -2.05
CA ILE A 97 13.80 -14.36 -2.46
C ILE A 97 15.17 -13.76 -2.80
N ALA A 98 15.21 -12.66 -3.54
CA ALA A 98 16.46 -11.95 -3.87
C ALA A 98 17.15 -11.42 -2.60
N ALA A 99 16.36 -10.90 -1.65
CA ALA A 99 16.87 -10.45 -0.37
C ALA A 99 17.44 -11.61 0.45
N TRP A 100 16.76 -12.76 0.42
CA TRP A 100 17.20 -13.97 1.10
C TRP A 100 18.51 -14.51 0.53
N ARG A 101 18.72 -14.37 -0.79
CA ARG A 101 19.95 -14.75 -1.53
C ARG A 101 21.10 -13.74 -1.44
N ARG A 102 20.97 -12.67 -0.65
CA ARG A 102 21.93 -11.55 -0.58
C ARG A 102 22.21 -10.87 -1.94
N SER A 103 21.21 -10.72 -2.81
CA SER A 103 21.29 -9.80 -3.96
C SER A 103 20.60 -8.46 -3.69
N GLY A 104 21.38 -7.41 -3.40
CA GLY A 104 20.85 -6.16 -2.83
C GLY A 104 20.15 -5.34 -3.89
N ILE A 105 20.72 -5.38 -5.09
CA ILE A 105 20.17 -4.78 -6.30
C ILE A 105 18.87 -5.50 -6.69
N GLY A 106 18.83 -6.83 -6.64
CA GLY A 106 17.62 -7.61 -6.97
C GLY A 106 16.47 -7.37 -5.98
N ALA A 107 16.79 -7.33 -4.68
CA ALA A 107 15.81 -7.00 -3.64
C ALA A 107 15.28 -5.57 -3.81
N ALA A 108 16.16 -4.59 -4.02
CA ALA A 108 15.77 -3.20 -4.24
C ALA A 108 14.92 -3.04 -5.51
N ALA A 109 15.33 -3.66 -6.62
CA ALA A 109 14.60 -3.59 -7.89
C ALA A 109 13.22 -4.27 -7.82
N GLY A 110 13.14 -5.47 -7.24
CA GLY A 110 11.85 -6.17 -7.07
C GLY A 110 10.90 -5.41 -6.15
N THR A 111 11.44 -4.79 -5.10
CA THR A 111 10.65 -3.94 -4.20
C THR A 111 10.16 -2.70 -4.92
N ALA A 112 11.04 -1.96 -5.58
CA ALA A 112 10.68 -0.78 -6.35
C ALA A 112 9.61 -1.10 -7.41
N LEU A 113 9.72 -2.25 -8.08
CA LEU A 113 8.72 -2.74 -9.03
C LEU A 113 7.36 -3.00 -8.35
N SER A 114 7.35 -3.72 -7.22
CA SER A 114 6.13 -3.96 -6.44
C SER A 114 5.48 -2.66 -5.94
N MET A 115 6.30 -1.70 -5.52
CA MET A 115 5.85 -0.37 -5.08
C MET A 115 5.22 0.42 -6.23
N ALA A 116 5.82 0.39 -7.43
CA ALA A 116 5.28 1.02 -8.63
C ALA A 116 3.95 0.39 -9.05
N ILE A 117 3.84 -0.94 -9.00
CA ILE A 117 2.60 -1.66 -9.30
C ILE A 117 1.50 -1.28 -8.30
N THR A 118 1.84 -1.11 -7.02
CA THR A 118 0.89 -0.64 -6.00
C THR A 118 0.35 0.76 -6.34
N LEU A 119 1.20 1.68 -6.80
CA LEU A 119 0.76 3.00 -7.26
C LEU A 119 -0.13 2.94 -8.51
N LEU A 120 0.14 2.02 -9.42
CA LEU A 120 -0.72 1.78 -10.59
C LEU A 120 -2.10 1.26 -10.17
N ALA A 121 -2.16 0.34 -9.19
CA ALA A 121 -3.42 -0.11 -8.61
C ALA A 121 -4.16 1.05 -7.93
N TRP A 122 -3.47 1.88 -7.15
CA TRP A 122 -4.05 3.08 -6.53
C TRP A 122 -4.62 4.05 -7.56
N ARG A 123 -3.94 4.23 -8.70
CA ARG A 123 -4.45 5.05 -9.81
C ARG A 123 -5.77 4.49 -10.37
N ARG A 124 -5.90 3.17 -10.49
CA ARG A 124 -7.14 2.52 -10.93
C ARG A 124 -8.26 2.71 -9.91
N TYR A 125 -7.98 2.53 -8.62
CA TYR A 125 -8.97 2.83 -7.57
C TYR A 125 -9.38 4.31 -7.58
N ALA A 126 -8.44 5.23 -7.76
CA ALA A 126 -8.74 6.66 -7.84
C ALA A 126 -9.63 7.02 -9.03
N HIS A 127 -9.55 6.28 -10.15
CA HIS A 127 -10.48 6.40 -11.28
C HIS A 127 -11.87 5.84 -10.97
N ILE A 128 -11.97 4.71 -10.25
CA ILE A 128 -13.26 4.17 -9.79
C ILE A 128 -13.99 5.21 -8.91
N TRP A 129 -13.25 5.89 -8.03
CA TRP A 129 -13.79 6.97 -7.21
C TRP A 129 -14.32 8.14 -8.06
N GLU A 130 -13.54 8.62 -9.04
CA GLU A 130 -13.96 9.70 -9.95
C GLU A 130 -15.23 9.33 -10.74
N ALA A 131 -15.24 8.15 -11.36
CA ALA A 131 -16.38 7.67 -12.15
C ALA A 131 -17.67 7.57 -11.33
N ASN A 132 -17.56 7.16 -10.06
CA ASN A 132 -18.69 7.09 -9.14
C ASN A 132 -19.17 8.47 -8.65
N GLN A 133 -18.30 9.50 -8.66
CA GLN A 133 -18.73 10.87 -8.36
C GLN A 133 -19.37 11.57 -9.55
N SER A 134 -18.91 11.31 -10.78
CA SER A 134 -19.51 11.89 -12.00
C SER A 134 -20.89 11.31 -12.37
N GLY A 135 -21.22 10.13 -11.82
CA GLY A 135 -22.53 9.49 -12.02
C GLY A 135 -23.60 9.91 -11.00
N ARG A 136 -23.30 10.87 -10.12
CA ARG A 136 -24.24 11.49 -9.17
C ARG A 136 -24.52 12.92 -9.59
#